data_AF-A0A141HAU2-F1
#
_entry.id   AF-A0A141HAU2-F1
#
_cell.length_a   1.000
_cell.length_b   1.000
_cell.length_c   1.000
_cell.angle_alpha   90.00
_cell.angle_beta   90.00
_cell.angle_gamma   90.00
#
_symmetry.space_group_name_H-M   'P 1'
#
loop_
_entity.id
_entity.type
_entity.pdbx_description
1 polymer ?
#
loop_
_entity_poly.entity_id
_entity_poly.type
_entity_poly.pdbx_seq_one_letter_code
_entity_poly.pdbx_strand_id
1 'polypeptide(L)'
;MLVIFFVVFLSVFLVFFLYLGMFVISVKDGSVFKVFSFESGFMSVGKVRSAFSVHFFLMMLMFVVFDLEIVMLLGLLVSDLSAIGVLFVVSFFCCGWIFYGVMLWYVGLGY
;
A
#
# COMPACT_ATOMS: atom_id res chain seq x y z
N MET A 1 -14.93 -8.29 22.66
CA MET A 1 -14.84 -9.18 21.47
C MET A 1 -16.13 -9.21 20.65
N LEU A 2 -17.29 -9.57 21.22
CA LEU A 2 -18.55 -9.74 20.45
C LEU A 2 -18.97 -8.47 19.67
N VAL A 3 -18.84 -7.28 20.28
CA VAL A 3 -19.13 -5.99 19.63
C VAL A 3 -18.24 -5.76 18.40
N ILE A 4 -16.96 -6.13 18.45
CA ILE A 4 -16.02 -5.96 17.33
C ILE A 4 -16.43 -6.88 16.17
N PHE A 5 -16.78 -8.14 16.46
CA PHE A 5 -17.27 -9.06 15.44
C PHE A 5 -18.58 -8.57 14.81
N PHE A 6 -19.49 -8.00 15.60
CA PHE A 6 -20.74 -7.45 15.08
C PHE A 6 -20.50 -6.25 14.15
N VAL A 7 -19.62 -5.32 14.53
CA VAL A 7 -19.27 -4.15 13.70
C VAL A 7 -18.64 -4.57 12.37
N VAL A 8 -17.72 -5.55 12.39
CA VAL A 8 -17.07 -6.06 11.18
C VAL A 8 -18.07 -6.81 10.29
N PHE A 9 -18.95 -7.62 10.88
CA PHE A 9 -19.99 -8.32 10.12
C PHE A 9 -20.94 -7.33 9.44
N LEU A 10 -21.41 -6.31 10.18
CA LEU A 10 -22.30 -5.29 9.65
C LEU A 10 -21.64 -4.52 8.50
N SER A 11 -20.36 -4.13 8.63
CA SER A 11 -19.67 -3.36 7.60
C SER A 11 -19.50 -4.14 6.29
N VAL A 12 -19.07 -5.40 6.37
CA VAL A 12 -18.94 -6.28 5.20
C VAL A 12 -20.29 -6.55 4.57
N PHE A 13 -21.32 -6.82 5.38
CA PHE A 13 -22.68 -7.05 4.90
C PHE A 13 -23.21 -5.82 4.15
N LEU A 14 -22.99 -4.62 4.67
CA LEU A 14 -23.49 -3.38 4.08
C LEU A 14 -22.77 -3.08 2.75
N VAL A 15 -21.45 -3.26 2.68
CA VAL A 15 -20.68 -3.12 1.43
C VAL A 15 -21.20 -4.08 0.36
N PHE A 16 -21.41 -5.35 0.72
CA PHE A 16 -21.91 -6.36 -0.20
C PHE A 16 -23.34 -6.07 -0.66
N PHE A 17 -24.21 -5.68 0.27
CA PHE A 17 -25.60 -5.34 -0.03
C PHE A 17 -25.70 -4.14 -0.97
N LEU A 18 -24.93 -3.08 -0.72
CA LEU A 18 -24.89 -1.91 -1.60
C LEU A 18 -24.32 -2.26 -2.98
N TYR A 19 -23.25 -3.06 -3.04
CA TYR A 19 -22.67 -3.49 -4.31
C TYR A 19 -23.68 -4.30 -5.14
N LEU A 20 -24.38 -5.26 -4.52
CA LEU A 20 -25.44 -6.03 -5.20
C LEU A 20 -26.61 -5.14 -5.61
N GLY A 21 -27.04 -4.22 -4.74
CA GLY A 21 -28.09 -3.26 -5.06
C GLY A 21 -27.76 -2.45 -6.30
N MET A 22 -26.55 -1.90 -6.37
CA MET A 22 -26.07 -1.15 -7.55
C MET A 22 -25.96 -2.05 -8.79
N PHE A 23 -25.50 -3.29 -8.64
CA PHE A 23 -25.42 -4.24 -9.74
C PHE A 23 -26.79 -4.57 -10.35
N VAL A 24 -27.83 -4.72 -9.52
CA VAL A 24 -29.19 -5.05 -9.96
C VAL A 24 -29.89 -3.83 -10.59
N ILE A 25 -29.68 -2.63 -10.05
CA ILE A 25 -30.33 -1.40 -10.55
C ILE A 25 -29.65 -0.89 -11.84
N SER A 26 -28.37 -1.17 -12.04
CA SER A 26 -27.60 -0.65 -13.17
C SER A 26 -28.05 -1.23 -14.52
N VAL A 27 -28.48 -0.36 -15.43
CA VAL A 27 -28.72 -0.71 -16.84
C VAL A 27 -27.38 -0.79 -17.56
N LYS A 28 -27.01 -1.99 -18.00
CA LYS A 28 -25.74 -2.25 -18.69
C LYS A 28 -25.96 -2.31 -20.19
N ASP A 29 -25.42 -1.34 -20.93
CA ASP A 29 -25.29 -1.43 -22.38
C ASP A 29 -24.03 -2.22 -22.73
N GLY A 30 -24.19 -3.36 -23.39
CA GLY A 30 -23.08 -4.18 -23.90
C GLY A 30 -22.51 -3.69 -25.23
N SER A 31 -22.68 -2.42 -25.57
CA SER A 31 -22.19 -1.89 -26.85
C SER A 31 -20.66 -1.95 -26.89
N VAL A 32 -20.13 -2.39 -28.03
CA VAL A 32 -18.71 -2.66 -28.22
C VAL A 32 -17.82 -1.46 -27.86
N PHE A 33 -18.26 -0.24 -28.19
CA PHE A 33 -17.56 1.00 -27.87
C PHE A 33 -17.54 1.37 -26.38
N LYS A 34 -18.45 0.82 -25.57
CA LYS A 34 -18.51 1.04 -24.12
C LYS A 34 -17.72 -0.02 -23.35
N VAL A 35 -17.50 -1.18 -23.95
CA VAL A 35 -16.77 -2.32 -23.37
C VAL A 35 -15.27 -2.27 -23.67
N PHE A 36 -14.86 -1.61 -24.76
CA PHE A 36 -13.44 -1.43 -25.09
C PHE A 36 -12.73 -0.45 -24.13
N SER A 37 -11.44 -0.70 -23.88
CA SER A 37 -10.58 0.22 -23.13
C SER A 37 -10.50 1.58 -23.81
N PHE A 38 -10.55 2.64 -23.00
CA PHE A 38 -10.44 4.01 -23.51
C PHE A 38 -9.00 4.32 -23.92
N GLU A 39 -8.76 4.46 -25.22
CA GLU A 39 -7.44 4.79 -25.80
C GLU A 39 -7.48 6.11 -26.58
N SER A 40 -8.19 7.12 -26.06
CA SER A 40 -8.35 8.45 -26.70
C SER A 40 -8.85 8.39 -28.15
N GLY A 41 -9.73 7.43 -28.48
CA GLY A 41 -10.30 7.26 -29.82
C GLY A 41 -9.45 6.42 -30.79
N PHE A 42 -8.31 5.91 -30.36
CA PHE A 42 -7.46 5.02 -31.15
C PHE A 42 -7.76 3.55 -30.86
N MET A 43 -7.40 2.67 -31.78
CA MET A 43 -7.33 1.22 -31.50
C MET A 43 -6.12 0.98 -30.60
N SER A 44 -6.25 0.12 -29.58
CA SER A 44 -5.13 -0.23 -28.70
C SER A 44 -4.03 -0.94 -29.51
N VAL A 45 -2.98 -0.21 -29.89
CA VAL A 45 -1.82 -0.77 -30.60
C VAL A 45 -0.68 -0.91 -29.59
N GLY A 46 -0.49 -2.11 -29.06
CA GLY A 46 0.67 -2.40 -28.21
C GLY A 46 0.45 -3.51 -27.19
N LYS A 47 1.55 -3.90 -26.54
CA LYS A 47 1.50 -4.74 -25.33
C LYS A 47 1.26 -3.83 -24.14
N VAL A 48 0.25 -4.15 -23.32
CA VAL A 48 -0.07 -3.43 -22.06
C VAL A 48 1.08 -3.50 -21.04
N ARG A 49 2.03 -4.42 -21.22
CA ARG A 49 3.17 -4.61 -20.33
C ARG A 49 4.35 -3.79 -20.81
N SER A 50 4.55 -2.63 -20.21
CA SER A 50 5.79 -1.87 -20.30
C SER A 50 6.84 -2.43 -19.34
N ALA A 51 8.12 -2.26 -19.67
CA ALA A 51 9.20 -2.51 -18.72
C ALA A 51 9.07 -1.50 -17.57
N PHE A 52 8.95 -2.01 -16.35
CA PHE A 52 8.83 -1.18 -15.16
C PHE A 52 10.18 -0.52 -14.83
N SER A 53 10.15 0.73 -14.38
CA SER A 53 11.39 1.43 -14.02
C SER A 53 11.97 0.87 -12.72
N VAL A 54 13.30 0.76 -12.66
CA VAL A 54 14.02 0.25 -11.48
C VAL A 54 13.78 1.13 -10.25
N HIS A 55 13.50 2.42 -10.45
CA HIS A 55 13.20 3.39 -9.39
C HIS A 55 12.02 2.95 -8.50
N PHE A 56 10.93 2.49 -9.10
CA PHE A 56 9.76 2.04 -8.33
C PHE A 56 10.00 0.69 -7.64
N PHE A 57 10.85 -0.17 -8.20
CA PHE A 57 11.25 -1.40 -7.53
C PHE A 57 12.05 -1.10 -6.25
N LEU A 58 12.99 -0.16 -6.32
CA LEU A 58 13.76 0.29 -5.16
C LEU A 58 12.86 0.91 -4.08
N MET A 59 11.85 1.71 -4.47
CA MET A 59 10.83 2.23 -3.54
C MET A 59 10.11 1.13 -2.77
N MET A 60 9.65 0.08 -3.47
CA MET A 60 8.97 -1.05 -2.83
C MET A 60 9.90 -1.80 -1.87
N LEU A 61 11.16 -1.98 -2.25
CA LEU A 61 12.14 -2.66 -1.40
C LEU A 61 12.42 -1.84 -0.13
N MET A 62 12.61 -0.52 -0.25
CA MET A 62 12.80 0.37 0.90
C MET A 62 11.58 0.37 1.83
N PHE A 63 10.36 0.33 1.27
CA PHE A 63 9.13 0.22 2.06
C PHE A 63 9.07 -1.07 2.88
N VAL A 64 9.42 -2.22 2.29
CA VAL A 64 9.43 -3.51 3.00
C VAL A 64 10.43 -3.51 4.15
N VAL A 65 11.63 -2.96 3.94
CA VAL A 65 12.63 -2.87 5.00
C VAL A 65 12.15 -1.95 6.13
N PHE A 66 11.60 -0.78 5.79
CA PHE A 66 11.04 0.15 6.77
C PHE A 66 9.89 -0.44 7.59
N ASP A 67 9.00 -1.22 6.97
CA ASP A 67 7.90 -1.90 7.66
C ASP A 67 8.42 -2.91 8.69
N LEU A 68 9.48 -3.65 8.36
CA LEU A 68 10.15 -4.55 9.31
C LEU A 68 10.80 -3.79 10.48
N GLU A 69 11.38 -2.62 10.24
CA GLU A 69 11.93 -1.77 11.29
C GLU A 69 10.85 -1.27 12.26
N ILE A 70 9.67 -0.90 11.76
CA ILE A 70 8.53 -0.53 12.60
C ILE A 70 8.07 -1.71 13.46
N VAL A 71 7.99 -2.92 12.89
CA VAL A 71 7.62 -4.13 13.66
C VAL A 71 8.64 -4.40 14.78
N MET A 72 9.93 -4.23 14.50
CA MET A 72 10.99 -4.37 15.52
C MET A 72 10.88 -3.29 16.62
N LEU A 73 10.59 -2.04 16.25
CA LEU A 73 10.36 -0.95 17.21
C LEU A 73 9.11 -1.18 18.06
N LEU A 74 8.04 -1.74 17.50
CA LEU A 74 6.85 -2.12 18.26
C LEU A 74 7.18 -3.22 19.28
N GLY A 75 8.00 -4.20 18.89
CA GLY A 75 8.51 -5.23 19.80
C GLY A 75 9.36 -4.66 20.94
N LEU A 76 10.15 -3.62 20.66
CA LEU A 76 10.97 -2.93 21.66
C LEU A 76 10.10 -2.29 22.76
N LEU A 77 8.93 -1.73 22.43
CA LEU A 77 8.03 -1.12 23.41
C LEU A 77 7.53 -2.10 24.49
N VAL A 78 7.47 -3.39 24.16
CA VAL A 78 7.01 -4.45 25.07
C VAL A 78 8.19 -5.12 25.78
N SER A 79 9.43 -4.83 25.37
CA SER A 79 10.62 -5.50 25.91
C SER A 79 11.08 -4.89 27.25
N ASP A 80 11.51 -5.76 28.18
CA ASP A 80 12.07 -5.37 29.48
C ASP A 80 13.58 -5.04 29.39
N LEU A 81 13.97 -4.22 28.41
CA LEU A 81 15.35 -3.76 28.27
C LEU A 81 15.65 -2.59 29.22
N SER A 82 16.91 -2.46 29.64
CA SER A 82 17.34 -1.30 30.42
C SER A 82 17.19 -0.01 29.61
N ALA A 83 16.95 1.12 30.28
CA ALA A 83 16.77 2.42 29.61
C ALA A 83 17.95 2.79 28.69
N ILE A 84 19.16 2.41 29.07
CA ILE A 84 20.38 2.60 28.27
C ILE A 84 20.35 1.71 27.02
N GLY A 85 19.95 0.43 27.16
CA GLY A 85 19.79 -0.48 26.03
C GLY A 85 18.76 -0.01 25.02
N VAL A 86 17.60 0.47 25.50
CA VAL A 86 16.55 1.05 24.66
C VAL A 86 17.07 2.27 23.88
N LEU A 87 17.85 3.16 24.52
CA LEU A 87 18.44 4.32 23.86
C LEU A 87 19.39 3.94 22.72
N PHE A 88 20.20 2.89 22.89
CA PHE A 88 21.08 2.41 21.82
C PHE A 88 20.28 1.84 20.65
N VAL A 89 19.24 1.04 20.92
CA VAL A 89 18.42 0.45 19.86
C VAL A 89 17.64 1.52 19.10
N VAL A 90 17.03 2.50 19.79
CA VAL A 90 16.30 3.60 19.15
C VAL A 90 17.23 4.47 18.30
N SER A 91 18.42 4.79 18.80
CA SER A 91 19.37 5.62 18.04
C SER A 91 19.87 4.92 16.76
N PHE A 92 20.02 3.60 16.77
CA PHE A 92 20.32 2.82 15.57
C PHE A 92 19.22 2.95 14.50
N PHE A 93 17.95 2.78 14.88
CA PHE A 93 16.83 2.95 13.95
C PHE A 93 16.69 4.38 13.42
N CYS A 94 16.89 5.39 14.27
CA CYS A 94 16.88 6.79 13.83
C CYS A 94 17.97 7.08 12.78
N CYS A 95 19.16 6.51 12.95
CA CYS A 95 20.24 6.64 11.96
C CYS A 95 19.88 5.96 10.64
N GLY A 96 19.31 4.74 10.69
CA GLY A 96 18.80 4.03 9.52
C GLY A 96 17.77 4.84 8.74
N TRP A 97 16.81 5.47 9.43
CA TRP A 97 15.78 6.30 8.79
C TRP A 97 16.34 7.53 8.08
N ILE A 98 17.32 8.20 8.69
CA ILE A 98 18.03 9.31 8.04
C ILE A 98 18.72 8.81 6.77
N PHE A 99 19.37 7.65 6.82
CA PHE A 99 20.04 7.05 5.66
C PHE A 99 19.05 6.70 4.53
N TYR A 100 17.89 6.11 4.84
CA TYR A 100 16.86 5.85 3.83
C TYR A 100 16.31 7.13 3.21
N GLY A 101 16.06 8.16 4.03
CA GLY A 101 15.61 9.47 3.52
C GLY A 101 16.60 10.08 2.53
N VAL A 102 17.90 9.99 2.83
CA VAL A 102 18.97 10.42 1.94
C VAL A 102 19.03 9.57 0.67
N MET A 103 18.91 8.24 0.78
CA MET A 103 18.88 7.35 -0.39
C MET A 103 17.70 7.65 -1.31
N LEU A 104 16.50 7.88 -0.75
CA LEU A 104 15.30 8.28 -1.49
C LEU A 104 15.52 9.60 -2.26
N TRP A 105 16.20 10.55 -1.63
CA TRP A 105 16.54 11.83 -2.26
C TRP A 105 17.53 11.65 -3.43
N TYR A 106 18.57 10.81 -3.27
CA TYR A 106 19.54 10.53 -4.33
C TYR A 106 18.97 9.74 -5.51
N VAL A 107 18.01 8.85 -5.29
CA VAL A 107 17.36 8.08 -6.35
C VAL A 107 16.43 8.97 -7.20
N GLY A 108 16.29 10.26 -6.87
CA GLY A 108 15.57 11.23 -7.71
C GLY A 108 14.06 11.06 -7.67
N LEU A 109 13.54 10.34 -6.67
CA LEU A 109 12.10 10.10 -6.48
C LEU A 109 11.35 11.33 -5.93
N GLY A 110 12.05 12.46 -5.76
CA GLY A 110 11.52 13.72 -5.26
C GLY A 110 11.13 14.75 -6.33
N TYR A 111 11.22 14.41 -7.62
CA TYR A 111 10.75 15.23 -8.74
C TYR A 111 9.98 14.40 -9.76
#